data_AF-A0A0C2ZGE0-F1
#
_entry.id   AF-A0A0C2ZGE0-F1
#
_cell.length_a   1.000
_cell.length_b   1.000
_cell.length_c   1.000
_cell.angle_alpha   90.00
_cell.angle_beta   90.00
_cell.angle_gamma   90.00
#
_symmetry.space_group_name_H-M   'P 1'
#
loop_
_entity.id
_entity.type
_entity.pdbx_description
1 polymer ?
#
loop_
_entity_poly.entity_id
_entity_poly.type
_entity_poly.pdbx_seq_one_letter_code
_entity_poly.pdbx_strand_id
1 'polypeptide(L)'
;EGKTDENPILLQGCTVQSFDLLVEFKYFCPCQATGYSPEDLKLFLELICMLQCSNAICDYVTACILQRPFIFHPSELIYFGTEYDIPPLLGCGFTRLCEIPLIKIKKRHCLLMRSEVFAAYIQVKTCLDKHRRMVAGEPPEMQHSNDCQDLIACSEDWQAIWWNGMGRLLLDARNLHSYDDALERFKSL
;
A
#
# COMPACT_ATOMS: atom_id res chain seq x y z
N GLU A 1 17.38 26.12 -31.67
CA GLU A 1 17.08 24.81 -31.06
C GLU A 1 15.79 24.28 -31.67
N GLY A 2 15.77 23.01 -32.07
CA GLY A 2 14.59 22.31 -32.58
C GLY A 2 14.15 22.62 -34.00
N LYS A 3 15.02 23.16 -34.85
CA LYS A 3 14.67 23.54 -36.23
C LYS A 3 15.15 22.53 -37.28
N THR A 4 16.25 21.84 -37.01
CA THR A 4 16.89 20.86 -37.90
C THR A 4 17.59 19.79 -37.07
N ASP A 5 17.94 18.67 -37.69
CA ASP A 5 18.66 17.58 -37.02
C ASP A 5 20.07 18.00 -36.55
N GLU A 6 20.67 19.01 -37.20
CA GLU A 6 21.94 19.61 -36.80
C GLU A 6 21.80 20.58 -35.62
N ASN A 7 20.57 20.91 -35.21
CA ASN A 7 20.26 21.75 -34.06
C ASN A 7 19.05 21.20 -33.29
N PRO A 8 19.17 19.99 -32.70
CA PRO A 8 18.06 19.30 -32.05
C PRO A 8 17.68 19.97 -30.72
N ILE A 9 16.50 19.61 -30.19
CA ILE A 9 16.14 19.92 -28.79
C ILE A 9 16.80 18.86 -27.92
N LEU A 10 17.63 19.29 -26.97
CA LEU A 10 18.29 18.39 -26.04
C LEU A 10 17.49 18.29 -24.74
N LEU A 11 16.77 17.18 -24.57
CA LEU A 11 16.05 16.87 -23.34
C LEU A 11 17.02 16.23 -22.33
N GLN A 12 17.58 17.05 -21.44
CA GLN A 12 18.42 16.55 -20.36
C GLN A 12 17.62 15.69 -19.38
N GLY A 13 18.16 14.54 -18.98
CA GLY A 13 17.49 13.61 -18.07
C GLY A 13 16.46 12.69 -18.73
N CYS A 14 16.25 12.82 -20.05
CA CYS A 14 15.39 11.92 -20.82
C CYS A 14 16.23 10.82 -21.47
N THR A 15 15.87 9.55 -21.27
CA THR A 15 16.45 8.43 -22.02
C THR A 15 15.66 8.20 -23.30
N VAL A 16 16.30 7.61 -24.32
CA VAL A 16 15.61 7.22 -25.57
C VAL A 16 14.39 6.35 -25.27
N GLN A 17 14.55 5.34 -24.40
CA GLN A 17 13.47 4.47 -23.96
C GLN A 17 12.31 5.23 -23.32
N SER A 18 12.58 6.17 -22.40
CA SER A 18 11.51 6.97 -21.78
C SER A 18 10.76 7.81 -22.81
N PHE A 19 11.47 8.39 -23.78
CA PHE A 19 10.89 9.21 -24.83
C PHE A 19 10.03 8.38 -25.78
N ASP A 20 10.51 7.20 -26.17
CA ASP A 20 9.78 6.27 -27.02
C ASP A 20 8.44 5.85 -26.38
N LEU A 21 8.41 5.63 -25.06
CA LEU A 21 7.17 5.33 -24.32
C LEU A 21 6.15 6.49 -24.42
N LEU A 22 6.63 7.74 -24.35
CA LEU A 22 5.77 8.91 -24.49
C LEU A 22 5.23 9.06 -25.93
N VAL A 23 6.08 8.82 -26.93
CA VAL A 23 5.70 8.84 -28.35
C VAL A 23 4.69 7.74 -28.64
N GLU A 24 4.91 6.53 -28.12
CA GLU A 24 3.99 5.41 -28.24
C GLU A 24 2.63 5.76 -27.64
N PHE A 25 2.60 6.34 -26.44
CA PHE A 25 1.35 6.77 -25.82
C PHE A 25 0.62 7.85 -26.62
N LYS A 26 1.34 8.83 -27.18
CA LYS A 26 0.76 9.99 -27.87
C LYS A 26 0.26 9.67 -29.27
N TYR A 27 0.97 8.82 -30.01
CA TYR A 27 0.76 8.62 -31.44
C TYR A 27 0.31 7.19 -31.79
N PHE A 28 0.42 6.24 -30.86
CA PHE A 28 -0.04 4.86 -31.02
C PHE A 28 -1.08 4.49 -29.97
N CYS A 29 -1.55 3.24 -30.01
CA CYS A 29 -2.42 2.70 -28.97
C CYS A 29 -1.55 2.31 -27.76
N PRO A 30 -1.73 2.92 -26.58
CA PRO A 30 -0.87 2.64 -25.44
C PRO A 30 -1.01 1.18 -25.01
N CYS A 31 0.12 0.56 -24.66
CA CYS A 31 0.16 -0.82 -24.19
C CYS A 31 -0.65 -0.99 -22.90
N GLN A 32 -1.32 -2.13 -22.74
CA GLN A 32 -1.98 -2.47 -21.47
C GLN A 32 -0.97 -2.53 -20.32
N ALA A 33 -1.45 -2.40 -19.07
CA ALA A 33 -0.60 -2.36 -17.88
C ALA A 33 0.37 -3.55 -17.73
N THR A 34 0.04 -4.72 -18.30
CA THR A 34 0.90 -5.92 -18.30
C THR A 34 2.08 -5.84 -19.27
N GLY A 35 2.01 -4.96 -20.28
CA GLY A 35 3.06 -4.75 -21.27
C GLY A 35 4.26 -3.97 -20.76
N TYR A 36 4.08 -3.15 -19.71
CA TYR A 36 5.17 -2.37 -19.12
C TYR A 36 5.92 -3.14 -18.03
N SER A 37 7.25 -3.06 -18.06
CA SER A 37 8.08 -3.46 -16.93
C SER A 37 7.99 -2.42 -15.79
N PRO A 38 8.41 -2.76 -14.55
CA PRO A 38 8.46 -1.79 -13.46
C PRO A 38 9.39 -0.61 -13.76
N GLU A 39 10.50 -0.85 -14.45
CA GLU A 39 11.44 0.21 -14.84
C GLU A 39 10.82 1.13 -15.90
N ASP A 40 10.07 0.57 -16.87
CA ASP A 40 9.35 1.38 -17.86
C ASP A 40 8.35 2.31 -17.19
N LEU A 41 7.54 1.81 -16.26
CA LEU A 41 6.54 2.63 -15.55
C LEU A 41 7.20 3.74 -14.72
N LYS A 42 8.35 3.45 -14.09
CA LYS A 42 9.10 4.43 -13.32
C LYS A 42 9.69 5.52 -14.23
N LEU A 43 10.39 5.12 -15.30
CA LEU A 43 10.94 6.05 -16.29
C LEU A 43 9.86 6.89 -16.95
N PHE A 44 8.71 6.27 -17.24
CA PHE A 44 7.60 6.96 -17.87
C PHE A 44 6.98 7.98 -16.91
N LEU A 45 6.82 7.63 -15.63
CA LEU A 45 6.34 8.55 -14.60
C LEU A 45 7.30 9.73 -14.40
N GLU A 46 8.59 9.46 -14.28
CA GLU A 46 9.65 10.48 -14.21
C GLU A 46 9.57 11.47 -15.38
N LEU A 47 9.44 10.94 -16.60
CA LEU A 47 9.38 11.76 -17.81
C LEU A 47 8.11 12.62 -17.89
N ILE A 48 6.94 12.03 -17.65
CA ILE A 48 5.68 12.80 -17.77
C ILE A 48 5.59 13.91 -16.73
N CYS A 49 6.15 13.70 -15.54
CA CYS A 49 6.24 14.72 -14.51
C CYS A 49 7.28 15.79 -14.86
N MET A 50 8.46 15.40 -15.34
CA MET A 50 9.50 16.32 -15.81
C MET A 50 9.00 17.24 -16.94
N LEU A 51 8.28 16.68 -17.90
CA LEU A 51 7.72 17.43 -19.04
C LEU A 51 6.38 18.10 -18.73
N GLN A 52 5.84 17.98 -17.51
CA GLN A 52 4.56 18.54 -17.11
C GLN A 52 3.42 18.15 -18.07
N CYS A 53 3.39 16.87 -18.45
CA CYS A 53 2.37 16.34 -19.34
C CYS A 53 0.96 16.48 -18.75
N SER A 54 -0.05 16.44 -19.61
CA SER A 54 -1.46 16.53 -19.20
C SER A 54 -1.84 15.44 -18.19
N ASN A 55 -2.74 15.78 -17.25
CA ASN A 55 -3.26 14.86 -16.23
C ASN A 55 -3.73 13.51 -16.81
N ALA A 56 -4.33 13.48 -18.00
CA ALA A 56 -4.77 12.23 -18.64
C ALA A 56 -3.67 11.17 -18.79
N ILE A 57 -2.41 11.57 -19.05
CA ILE A 57 -1.28 10.62 -19.16
C ILE A 57 -0.84 10.18 -17.77
N CYS A 58 -0.79 11.12 -16.82
CA CYS A 58 -0.46 10.83 -15.43
C CYS A 58 -1.47 9.85 -14.83
N ASP A 59 -2.76 10.07 -15.06
CA ASP A 59 -3.87 9.21 -14.63
C ASP A 59 -3.75 7.82 -15.26
N TYR A 60 -3.38 7.74 -16.54
CA TYR A 60 -3.15 6.47 -17.23
C TYR A 60 -2.01 5.66 -16.62
N VAL A 61 -0.82 6.26 -16.48
CA VAL A 61 0.35 5.58 -15.90
C VAL A 61 0.08 5.19 -14.46
N THR A 62 -0.57 6.08 -13.69
CA THR A 62 -1.03 5.79 -12.33
C THR A 62 -1.98 4.60 -12.29
N ALA A 63 -2.95 4.52 -13.20
CA ALA A 63 -3.85 3.37 -13.31
C ALA A 63 -3.09 2.08 -13.64
N CYS A 64 -2.10 2.12 -14.55
CA CYS A 64 -1.25 0.97 -14.84
C CYS A 64 -0.49 0.47 -13.60
N ILE A 65 0.06 1.38 -12.79
CA ILE A 65 0.74 1.04 -11.53
C ILE A 65 -0.24 0.44 -10.53
N LEU A 66 -1.42 1.05 -10.36
CA LEU A 66 -2.45 0.61 -9.41
C LEU A 66 -3.12 -0.71 -9.79
N GLN A 67 -3.13 -1.10 -11.07
CA GLN A 67 -3.55 -2.43 -11.49
C GLN A 67 -2.57 -3.54 -11.08
N ARG A 68 -1.30 -3.18 -10.85
CA ARG A 68 -0.22 -4.12 -10.51
C ARG A 68 0.61 -3.62 -9.33
N PRO A 69 0.00 -3.27 -8.18
CA PRO A 69 0.69 -2.52 -7.13
C PRO A 69 1.86 -3.30 -6.52
N PHE A 70 1.80 -4.64 -6.53
CA PHE A 70 2.82 -5.51 -5.95
C PHE A 70 4.15 -5.55 -6.72
N ILE A 71 4.22 -5.00 -7.93
CA ILE A 71 5.49 -4.90 -8.66
C ILE A 71 6.45 -3.89 -8.03
N PHE A 72 5.91 -2.96 -7.22
CA PHE A 72 6.69 -1.99 -6.45
C PHE A 72 6.60 -2.29 -4.95
N HIS A 73 7.69 -2.01 -4.25
CA HIS A 73 7.66 -1.98 -2.80
C HIS A 73 6.79 -0.79 -2.33
N PRO A 74 6.02 -0.91 -1.22
CA PRO A 74 5.16 0.17 -0.75
C PRO A 74 5.87 1.51 -0.52
N SER A 75 7.14 1.49 -0.10
CA SER A 75 7.95 2.71 0.04
C SER A 75 8.22 3.42 -1.28
N GLU A 76 8.29 2.69 -2.40
CA GLU A 76 8.45 3.28 -3.74
C GLU A 76 7.15 3.95 -4.18
N LEU A 77 6.00 3.34 -3.91
CA LEU A 77 4.69 3.96 -4.18
C LEU A 77 4.48 5.23 -3.35
N ILE A 78 4.89 5.23 -2.08
CA ILE A 78 4.90 6.42 -1.23
C ILE A 78 5.83 7.49 -1.81
N TYR A 79 7.04 7.09 -2.23
CA TYR A 79 7.99 8.02 -2.86
C TYR A 79 7.38 8.66 -4.12
N PHE A 80 6.84 7.87 -5.06
CA PHE A 80 6.19 8.40 -6.25
C PHE A 80 5.00 9.29 -5.93
N GLY A 81 4.15 8.87 -4.99
CA GLY A 81 2.98 9.64 -4.58
C GLY A 81 3.32 10.97 -3.91
N THR A 82 4.45 11.05 -3.19
CA THR A 82 4.90 12.29 -2.54
C THR A 82 5.73 13.18 -3.44
N GLU A 83 6.63 12.61 -4.23
CA GLU A 83 7.52 13.37 -5.12
C GLU A 83 6.76 14.01 -6.28
N TYR A 84 5.77 13.29 -6.81
CA TYR A 84 5.02 13.73 -7.99
C TYR A 84 3.60 14.20 -7.67
N ASP A 85 3.26 14.33 -6.39
CA ASP A 85 1.92 14.71 -5.91
C ASP A 85 0.80 13.84 -6.51
N ILE A 86 0.91 12.52 -6.33
CA ILE A 86 -0.04 11.52 -6.83
C ILE A 86 -0.69 10.79 -5.64
N PRO A 87 -1.75 11.38 -5.03
CA PRO A 87 -2.40 10.84 -3.83
C PRO A 87 -2.84 9.37 -3.94
N PRO A 88 -3.34 8.86 -5.09
CA PRO A 88 -3.70 7.45 -5.22
C PRO A 88 -2.52 6.48 -4.96
N LEU A 89 -1.31 6.82 -5.43
CA LEU A 89 -0.11 6.01 -5.20
C LEU A 89 0.34 6.09 -3.73
N LEU A 90 0.29 7.28 -3.14
CA LEU A 90 0.58 7.49 -1.73
C LEU A 90 -0.35 6.66 -0.85
N GLY A 91 -1.67 6.74 -1.08
CA GLY A 91 -2.67 5.97 -0.34
C GLY A 91 -2.47 4.47 -0.48
N CYS A 92 -2.27 3.97 -1.71
CA CYS A 92 -2.00 2.55 -1.96
C CYS A 92 -0.72 2.07 -1.24
N GLY A 93 0.37 2.83 -1.35
CA GLY A 93 1.63 2.54 -0.70
C GLY A 93 1.51 2.56 0.83
N PHE A 94 0.84 3.56 1.40
CA PHE A 94 0.71 3.70 2.84
C PHE A 94 -0.14 2.58 3.47
N THR A 95 -1.27 2.23 2.84
CA THR A 95 -2.12 1.11 3.29
C THR A 95 -1.34 -0.20 3.31
N ARG A 96 -0.65 -0.53 2.22
CA ARG A 96 0.17 -1.76 2.13
C ARG A 96 1.35 -1.75 3.10
N LEU A 97 1.93 -0.58 3.38
CA LEU A 97 3.02 -0.47 4.35
C LEU A 97 2.56 -0.81 5.77
N CYS A 98 1.31 -0.48 6.15
CA CYS A 98 0.75 -0.77 7.46
C CYS A 98 0.57 -2.28 7.73
N GLU A 99 0.46 -3.08 6.66
CA GLU A 99 0.39 -4.54 6.71
C GLU A 99 1.77 -5.19 6.90
N ILE A 100 2.86 -4.47 6.57
CA ILE A 100 4.22 -5.01 6.70
C ILE A 100 4.70 -4.91 8.16
N PRO A 101 5.21 -6.00 8.76
CA PRO A 101 5.86 -5.96 10.06
C PRO A 101 7.06 -5.00 10.07
N LEU A 102 7.18 -4.17 11.13
CA LEU A 102 8.25 -3.17 11.27
C LEU A 102 9.66 -3.77 11.09
N ILE A 103 9.87 -5.01 11.55
CA ILE A 103 11.15 -5.72 11.41
C ILE A 103 11.57 -5.97 9.95
N LYS A 104 10.62 -5.95 9.01
CA LYS A 104 10.87 -6.11 7.57
C LYS A 104 11.18 -4.77 6.88
N ILE A 105 11.00 -3.63 7.57
CA ILE A 105 11.31 -2.30 7.04
C ILE A 105 12.81 -2.02 7.20
N LYS A 106 13.49 -1.85 6.07
CA LYS A 106 14.94 -1.57 6.01
C LYS A 106 15.19 -0.06 5.91
N LYS A 107 16.39 0.37 6.29
CA LYS A 107 16.86 1.77 6.17
C LYS A 107 16.58 2.40 4.81
N ARG A 108 16.80 1.65 3.72
CA ARG A 108 16.53 2.13 2.34
C ARG A 108 15.06 2.49 2.11
N HIS A 109 14.12 1.78 2.73
CA HIS A 109 12.69 2.07 2.63
C HIS A 109 12.37 3.35 3.40
N CYS A 110 12.97 3.54 4.58
CA CYS A 110 12.84 4.77 5.36
C CYS A 110 13.33 6.00 4.58
N LEU A 111 14.46 5.86 3.87
CA LEU A 111 15.01 6.95 3.05
C LEU A 111 14.07 7.33 1.90
N LEU A 112 13.42 6.36 1.25
CA LEU A 112 12.44 6.62 0.18
C LEU A 112 11.20 7.36 0.68
N MET A 113 10.71 7.03 1.89
CA MET A 113 9.50 7.65 2.44
C MET A 113 9.72 9.06 2.99
N ARG A 114 10.97 9.46 3.24
CA ARG A 114 11.34 10.68 3.98
C ARG A 114 10.90 10.64 5.45
N SER A 115 11.42 11.57 6.24
CA SER A 115 11.26 11.63 7.70
C SER A 115 9.81 11.77 8.12
N GLU A 116 9.06 12.62 7.42
CA GLU A 116 7.71 13.03 7.79
C GLU A 116 6.73 11.87 7.61
N VAL A 117 6.77 11.21 6.44
CA VAL A 117 5.90 10.06 6.17
C VAL A 117 6.30 8.87 7.03
N PHE A 118 7.59 8.67 7.27
CA PHE A 118 8.04 7.61 8.17
C PHE A 118 7.56 7.84 9.61
N ALA A 119 7.60 9.09 10.11
CA ALA A 119 7.07 9.41 11.43
C ALA A 119 5.56 9.17 11.52
N ALA A 120 4.79 9.61 10.52
CA ALA A 120 3.35 9.35 10.44
C ALA A 120 3.05 7.84 10.39
N TYR A 121 3.82 7.08 9.62
CA TYR A 121 3.72 5.61 9.57
C TYR A 121 3.95 4.98 10.95
N ILE A 122 5.00 5.36 11.68
CA ILE A 122 5.26 4.82 13.02
C ILE A 122 4.12 5.14 13.99
N GLN A 123 3.56 6.35 13.92
CA GLN A 123 2.41 6.73 14.76
C GLN A 123 1.19 5.88 14.45
N VAL A 124 0.80 5.77 13.17
CA VAL A 124 -0.33 4.95 12.73
C VAL A 124 -0.11 3.49 13.11
N LYS A 125 1.08 2.94 12.86
CA LYS A 125 1.41 1.55 13.16
C LYS A 125 1.32 1.27 14.66
N THR A 126 1.81 2.19 15.50
CA THR A 126 1.71 2.09 16.96
C THR A 126 0.25 2.10 17.43
N CYS A 127 -0.57 2.99 16.86
CA CYS A 127 -2.00 3.04 17.16
C CYS A 127 -2.73 1.76 16.73
N LEU A 128 -2.46 1.25 15.55
CA LEU A 128 -3.03 -0.01 15.05
C LEU A 128 -2.61 -1.19 15.90
N ASP A 129 -1.33 -1.31 16.27
CA ASP A 129 -0.84 -2.39 17.10
C ASP A 129 -1.42 -2.31 18.53
N LYS A 130 -1.64 -1.10 19.07
CA LYS A 130 -2.37 -0.91 20.34
C LYS A 130 -3.82 -1.37 20.20
N HIS A 131 -4.53 -0.93 19.16
CA HIS A 131 -5.91 -1.31 18.92
C HIS A 131 -6.07 -2.82 18.77
N ARG A 132 -5.17 -3.48 18.03
CA ARG A 132 -5.15 -4.94 17.90
C ARG A 132 -5.00 -5.65 19.24
N ARG A 133 -4.15 -5.15 20.15
CA ARG A 133 -4.01 -5.72 21.50
C ARG A 133 -5.26 -5.53 22.35
N MET A 134 -5.93 -4.37 22.25
CA MET A 134 -7.20 -4.15 22.94
C MET A 134 -8.26 -5.14 22.44
N VAL A 135 -8.49 -5.21 21.13
CA VAL A 135 -9.46 -6.15 20.53
C VAL A 135 -9.13 -7.61 20.87
N ALA A 136 -7.85 -7.97 20.91
CA ALA A 136 -7.43 -9.33 21.27
C ALA A 136 -7.73 -9.69 22.73
N GLY A 137 -7.58 -8.74 23.67
CA GLY A 137 -7.76 -8.97 25.10
C GLY A 137 -9.16 -8.66 25.63
N GLU A 138 -9.92 -7.84 24.91
CA GLU A 138 -11.24 -7.34 25.32
C GLU A 138 -12.31 -7.93 24.39
N PRO A 139 -12.93 -9.05 24.75
CA PRO A 139 -14.05 -9.59 23.99
C PRO A 139 -15.22 -8.62 23.94
N PRO A 140 -16.03 -8.62 22.87
CA PRO A 140 -17.29 -7.90 22.86
C PRO A 140 -18.23 -8.46 23.92
N GLU A 141 -19.17 -7.63 24.38
CA GLU A 141 -20.16 -8.02 25.38
C GLU A 141 -20.98 -9.23 24.90
N MET A 142 -21.07 -10.24 25.76
CA MET A 142 -21.84 -11.44 25.49
C MET A 142 -23.33 -11.17 25.72
N GLN A 143 -24.18 -11.67 24.81
CA GLN A 143 -25.62 -11.74 25.03
C GLN A 143 -25.98 -13.16 25.48
N HIS A 144 -26.46 -13.30 26.71
CA HIS A 144 -26.90 -14.58 27.24
C HIS A 144 -28.26 -14.99 26.63
N SER A 145 -28.43 -16.29 26.41
CA SER A 145 -29.74 -16.86 26.12
C SER A 145 -30.65 -16.77 27.35
N ASN A 146 -31.97 -16.68 27.14
CA ASN A 146 -32.96 -16.68 28.22
C ASN A 146 -32.88 -17.95 29.09
N ASP A 147 -32.36 -19.05 28.54
CA ASP A 147 -32.23 -20.34 29.23
C ASP A 147 -30.85 -20.54 29.90
N CYS A 148 -30.01 -19.50 29.96
CA CYS A 148 -28.69 -19.58 30.58
C CYS A 148 -28.82 -19.74 32.10
N GLN A 149 -28.36 -20.86 32.64
CA GLN A 149 -28.46 -21.15 34.08
C GLN A 149 -27.31 -20.55 34.91
N ASP A 150 -26.14 -20.32 34.28
CA ASP A 150 -24.97 -19.76 34.93
C ASP A 150 -24.36 -18.65 34.06
N LEU A 151 -24.75 -17.42 34.38
CA LEU A 151 -24.29 -16.23 33.66
C LEU A 151 -22.78 -16.01 33.81
N ILE A 152 -22.19 -16.39 34.95
CA ILE A 152 -20.78 -16.15 35.27
C ILE A 152 -19.93 -17.11 34.47
N ALA A 153 -20.19 -18.42 34.58
CA ALA A 153 -19.45 -19.44 33.84
C ALA A 153 -19.54 -19.20 32.32
N CYS A 154 -20.71 -18.82 31.83
CA CYS A 154 -20.93 -18.50 30.42
C CYS A 154 -20.07 -17.31 29.94
N SER A 155 -19.93 -16.27 30.76
CA SER A 155 -19.05 -15.13 30.46
C SER A 155 -17.56 -15.49 30.53
N GLU A 156 -17.15 -16.34 31.46
CA GLU A 156 -15.77 -16.85 31.55
C GLU A 156 -15.41 -17.71 30.33
N ASP A 157 -16.31 -18.60 29.92
CA ASP A 157 -16.16 -19.42 28.71
C ASP A 157 -16.04 -18.55 27.46
N TRP A 158 -16.86 -17.49 27.36
CA TRP A 158 -16.77 -16.55 26.25
C TRP A 158 -15.41 -15.84 26.19
N GLN A 159 -14.90 -15.37 27.33
CA GLN A 159 -13.56 -14.79 27.39
C GLN A 159 -12.49 -15.78 26.94
N ALA A 160 -12.59 -17.04 27.36
CA ALA A 160 -11.66 -18.09 26.97
C ALA A 160 -11.73 -18.41 25.47
N ILE A 161 -12.93 -18.51 24.88
CA ILE A 161 -13.14 -18.73 23.45
C ILE A 161 -12.56 -17.56 22.66
N TRP A 162 -12.87 -16.32 23.05
CA TRP A 162 -12.37 -15.13 22.38
C TRP A 162 -10.85 -15.06 22.40
N TRP A 163 -10.22 -15.26 23.57
CA TRP A 163 -8.77 -15.21 23.69
C TRP A 163 -8.10 -16.32 22.86
N ASN A 164 -8.60 -17.55 22.92
CA ASN A 164 -8.01 -18.67 22.20
C ASN A 164 -8.28 -18.63 20.69
N GLY A 165 -9.35 -17.96 20.26
CA GLY A 165 -9.68 -17.67 18.86
C GLY A 165 -9.10 -16.33 18.41
N MET A 166 -9.90 -15.26 18.52
CA MET A 166 -9.54 -13.91 18.08
C MET A 166 -8.23 -13.40 18.68
N GLY A 167 -8.03 -13.57 19.98
CA GLY A 167 -6.82 -13.08 20.66
C GLY A 167 -5.54 -13.64 20.05
N ARG A 168 -5.48 -14.96 19.87
CA ARG A 168 -4.34 -15.63 19.21
C ARG A 168 -4.23 -15.25 17.73
N LEU A 169 -5.32 -15.21 16.98
CA LEU A 169 -5.30 -14.86 15.54
C LEU A 169 -4.77 -13.44 15.30
N LEU A 170 -5.08 -12.50 16.19
CA LEU A 170 -4.64 -11.11 16.06
C LEU A 170 -3.22 -10.85 16.55
N LEU A 171 -2.73 -11.63 17.52
CA LEU A 171 -1.44 -11.43 18.18
C LEU A 171 -0.35 -12.45 17.79
N ASP A 172 -0.66 -13.47 17.00
CA ASP A 172 0.34 -14.43 16.54
C ASP A 172 1.37 -13.74 15.63
N ALA A 173 2.57 -13.54 16.17
CA ALA A 173 3.69 -12.92 15.47
C ALA A 173 4.16 -13.69 14.23
N ARG A 174 3.81 -14.98 14.10
CA ARG A 174 4.16 -15.82 12.95
C ARG A 174 3.16 -15.68 11.81
N ASN A 175 1.90 -15.37 12.12
CA ASN A 175 0.83 -15.29 11.14
C ASN A 175 -0.18 -14.21 11.52
N LEU A 176 0.25 -12.95 11.36
CA LEU A 176 -0.59 -11.78 11.63
C LEU A 176 -1.74 -11.72 10.62
N HIS A 177 -2.94 -12.08 11.06
CA HIS A 177 -4.15 -11.90 10.26
C HIS A 177 -4.59 -10.44 10.24
N SER A 178 -5.25 -10.01 9.16
CA SER A 178 -6.08 -8.81 9.22
C SER A 178 -7.24 -9.04 10.20
N TYR A 179 -7.93 -7.99 10.62
CA TYR A 179 -9.10 -8.15 11.48
C TYR A 179 -10.18 -8.98 10.78
N ASP A 180 -10.44 -8.71 9.50
CA ASP A 180 -11.45 -9.41 8.70
C ASP A 180 -11.10 -10.89 8.54
N ASP A 181 -9.84 -11.21 8.22
CA ASP A 181 -9.40 -12.61 8.11
C ASP A 181 -9.48 -13.35 9.46
N ALA A 182 -9.12 -12.68 10.55
CA ALA A 182 -9.22 -13.25 11.89
C ALA A 182 -10.68 -13.53 12.26
N LEU A 183 -11.57 -12.60 11.94
CA LEU A 183 -13.00 -12.72 12.20
C LEU A 183 -13.63 -13.87 11.38
N GLU A 184 -13.32 -13.97 10.09
CA GLU A 184 -13.81 -15.06 9.25
C GLU A 184 -13.32 -16.44 9.72
N ARG A 185 -12.05 -16.53 10.14
CA ARG A 185 -11.52 -17.75 10.75
C ARG A 185 -12.18 -18.08 12.08
N PHE A 186 -12.40 -17.08 12.92
CA PHE A 186 -13.07 -17.27 14.20
C PHE A 186 -14.50 -17.77 14.04
N LYS A 187 -15.25 -17.26 13.06
CA LYS A 187 -16.60 -17.75 12.73
C LYS A 187 -16.64 -19.21 12.27
N SER A 188 -15.52 -19.74 11.79
CA SER A 188 -15.41 -21.12 11.31
C SER A 188 -14.97 -22.14 12.37
N LEU A 189 -14.64 -21.68 13.59
CA LEU A 189 -14.36 -22.52 14.75
C LEU A 189 -15.65 -23.01 15.41
#